data_AF-A0AAE9TIS7-F1
#
_entry.id   AF-A0AAE9TIS7-F1
#
_cell.length_a   1.000
_cell.length_b   1.000
_cell.length_c   1.000
_cell.angle_alpha   90.00
_cell.angle_beta   90.00
_cell.angle_gamma   90.00
#
_symmetry.space_group_name_H-M   'P 1'
#
loop_
_entity.id
_entity.type
_entity.pdbx_description
1 polymer ?
#
loop_
_entity_poly.entity_id
_entity_poly.type
_entity_poly.pdbx_seq_one_letter_code
_entity_poly.pdbx_strand_id
1 'polypeptide(L)' 'MQKAKELLDQGLKVYEVAERVGYTSVNYFYSKFKRYEGRSPSEYKNP' A
#
# COMPACT_ATOMS: atom_id res chain seq x y z
N MET A 1 -6.59 -6.27 0.35
CA MET A 1 -5.43 -5.71 -0.39
C MET A 1 -5.82 -5.14 -1.75
N GLN A 2 -6.84 -5.67 -2.45
CA GLN A 2 -7.41 -5.10 -3.68
C GLN A 2 -7.51 -3.56 -3.67
N LYS A 3 -8.28 -3.00 -2.72
CA LYS A 3 -8.47 -1.55 -2.56
C LYS A 3 -7.17 -0.76 -2.38
N ALA A 4 -6.17 -1.34 -1.73
CA ALA A 4 -4.89 -0.66 -1.53
C ALA A 4 -4.14 -0.49 -2.86
N LYS A 5 -4.21 -1.49 -3.75
CA LYS A 5 -3.63 -1.43 -5.09
C LYS A 5 -4.32 -0.38 -5.95
N GLU A 6 -5.64 -0.42 -5.99
CA GLU A 6 -6.44 0.55 -6.76
C GLU A 6 -6.11 2.00 -6.38
N LEU A 7 -5.90 2.27 -5.09
CA LEU A 7 -5.51 3.60 -4.61
C LEU A 7 -4.04 3.92 -4.95
N LEU A 8 -3.13 2.96 -4.91
CA LEU A 8 -1.74 3.16 -5.33
C LEU A 8 -1.65 3.44 -6.84
N ASP A 9 -2.43 2.74 -7.67
CA ASP A 9 -2.56 2.94 -9.12
C ASP A 9 -3.16 4.31 -9.46
N GLN A 10 -4.03 4.85 -8.60
CA GLN A 10 -4.51 6.24 -8.69
C GLN A 10 -3.46 7.29 -8.29
N GLY A 11 -2.25 6.87 -7.91
CA GLY A 11 -1.14 7.75 -7.58
C GLY A 11 -1.15 8.28 -6.14
N LEU A 12 -2.03 7.77 -5.27
CA LEU A 12 -2.03 8.18 -3.85
C LEU A 12 -0.72 7.82 -3.16
N LYS A 13 -0.35 8.58 -2.13
CA LYS A 13 0.85 8.27 -1.35
C LYS A 13 0.64 7.04 -0.47
N VAL A 14 1.69 6.28 -0.22
CA VAL A 14 1.61 5.02 0.53
C VAL A 14 0.96 5.20 1.92
N TYR A 15 1.26 6.30 2.63
CA TYR A 15 0.64 6.59 3.92
C TYR A 15 -0.86 6.89 3.82
N GLU A 16 -1.26 7.60 2.78
CA GLU A 16 -2.67 7.92 2.49
C GLU A 16 -3.49 6.66 2.17
N VAL A 17 -2.87 5.73 1.44
CA VAL A 17 -3.48 4.43 1.16
C VAL A 17 -3.63 3.63 2.45
N ALA A 18 -2.59 3.60 3.28
CA ALA A 18 -2.61 2.89 4.56
C ALA A 18 -3.76 3.36 5.46
N GLU A 19 -3.94 4.68 5.62
CA GLU A 19 -5.09 5.24 6.37
C GLU A 19 -6.43 4.86 5.73
N ARG A 20 -6.59 5.06 4.41
CA ARG A 20 -7.86 4.78 3.70
C ARG A 20 -8.29 3.32 3.72
N VAL A 21 -7.35 2.39 3.90
CA VAL A 21 -7.61 0.94 4.01
C VAL A 21 -7.59 0.43 5.46
N GLY A 22 -7.56 1.33 6.45
CA GLY A 22 -7.78 1.02 7.86
C GLY A 22 -6.52 0.63 8.65
N TYR A 23 -5.33 0.98 8.16
CA TYR A 23 -4.09 0.75 8.89
C TYR A 23 -3.64 2.01 9.62
N THR A 24 -3.46 1.90 10.93
CA THR A 24 -2.91 2.96 11.79
C THR A 24 -1.40 3.09 11.68
N SER A 25 -0.70 2.06 11.20
CA SER A 25 0.75 2.08 11.01
C SER A 25 1.10 1.79 9.55
N VAL A 26 1.77 2.75 8.93
CA VAL A 26 2.28 2.63 7.55
C VAL A 26 3.28 1.47 7.46
N ASN A 27 4.12 1.24 8.47
CA ASN A 27 5.07 0.12 8.48
C ASN A 27 4.37 -1.25 8.49
N TYR A 28 3.28 -1.37 9.25
CA TYR A 28 2.50 -2.59 9.28
C TYR A 28 1.79 -2.83 7.94
N PHE A 29 1.21 -1.78 7.35
CA PHE A 29 0.68 -1.82 5.99
C PHE A 29 1.76 -2.26 4.99
N TYR A 30 2.96 -1.67 5.06
CA TYR A 30 4.08 -1.97 4.18
C TYR A 30 4.47 -3.45 4.22
N SER A 31 4.64 -3.99 5.42
CA SER A 31 5.01 -5.39 5.64
C SER A 31 3.92 -6.34 5.14
N LYS A 32 2.65 -6.02 5.43
CA LYS A 32 1.51 -6.84 5.03
C LYS A 32 1.28 -6.79 3.52
N PHE A 33 1.44 -5.62 2.89
CA PHE A 33 1.33 -5.45 1.45
C PHE A 33 2.45 -6.20 0.73
N LYS A 34 3.71 -6.05 1.18
CA LYS A 34 4.84 -6.79 0.61
C LYS A 34 4.66 -8.30 0.69
N ARG A 35 4.15 -8.81 1.81
CA ARG A 35 3.85 -10.25 1.95
C ARG A 35 2.72 -10.72 1.02
N TYR A 36 1.75 -9.85 0.73
CA TYR A 36 0.60 -10.19 -0.11
C TYR A 36 0.89 -10.06 -1.61
N GLU A 37 1.60 -9.01 -2.03
CA GLU A 37 1.90 -8.71 -3.44
C GLU A 37 3.29 -9.15 -3.90
N GLY A 38 4.18 -9.54 -2.98
CA GLY A 38 5.57 -9.91 -3.27
C GLY A 38 6.54 -8.72 -3.40
N ARG A 39 6.03 -7.50 -3.59
CA ARG A 39 6.80 -6.24 -3.63
C ARG A 39 6.18 -5.19 -2.74
N SER A 40 6.97 -4.22 -2.28
CA SER A 40 6.47 -3.20 -1.37
C SER A 40 5.52 -2.19 -2.05
N PRO A 41 4.68 -1.46 -1.29
CA PRO A 41 3.81 -0.42 -1.85
C PRO A 41 4.54 0.64 -2.68
N SER A 42 5.76 1.02 -2.27
CA SER A 42 6.57 2.01 -3.01
C SER A 42 7.11 1.44 -4.32
N GLU A 43 7.61 0.20 -4.32
CA GLU A 43 8.03 -0.53 -5.53
C GLU A 43 6.84 -0.84 -6.45
N TYR A 44 5.64 -1.02 -5.88
CA TYR A 44 4.43 -1.21 -6.67
C TYR A 44 4.03 0.09 -7.39
N LYS A 45 4.09 1.23 -6.68
CA LYS A 45 3.71 2.54 -7.20
C LYS A 45 4.70 3.10 -8.23
N ASN A 46 5.99 2.84 -8.04
CA ASN A 46 7.05 3.28 -8.94
C ASN A 46 7.84 2.04 -9.39
N PRO A 47 7.35 1.32 -10.41
CA PRO A 47 7.92 0.06 -10.87
C PRO A 47 9.33 0.18 -11.44
#